data_AF-A0A0Q8WZS1-F1
#
_entry.id   AF-A0A0Q8WZS1-F1
#
_cell.length_a   1.000
_cell.length_b   1.000
_cell.length_c   1.000
_cell.angle_alpha   90.00
_cell.angle_beta   90.00
_cell.angle_gamma   90.00
#
_symmetry.space_group_name_H-M   'P 1'
#
loop_
_entity.id
_entity.type
_entity.pdbx_description
1 polymer ?
#
loop_
_entity_poly.entity_id
_entity_poly.type
_entity_poly.pdbx_seq_one_letter_code
_entity_poly.pdbx_strand_id
1 'polypeptide(L)'
;MKAFLQLLRVELRRYLRRRAVQLLMAACVAVPLVIGVVTILDTEPPSDTEIALIEDEAKANRQAELDYCTENPADYGIGSTEDDVAAACERLISDNFDDYTEYGYYDTLRLDDQQNDSGVAVASFLAILLLLAGTTFTGHDWNSGSVSNQLLFEPRRARVWAAKALVVTGGALVAAAVIMSAYWAVLGLVAHSRDTLATGDLLDALQMGWRSAGVAAAAALLGFVLTMLFRSTVATIGVLLGASVAGSLLLAAIGVSERWNPAVNLLALIDNGTTYYSEDACPTGPEVIEGDPDETYSYDSCELEVTFSDASLYLGSFLLVGGVASFVSFRRRDVP
;
A
#
# COMPACT_ATOMS: atom_id res chain seq x y z
N MET A 1 -5.24 21.53 -32.48
CA MET A 1 -4.17 21.22 -31.51
C MET A 1 -3.79 22.41 -30.63
N LYS A 2 -3.36 23.57 -31.18
CA LYS A 2 -2.94 24.75 -30.38
C LYS A 2 -3.95 25.22 -29.32
N ALA A 3 -5.24 25.30 -29.66
CA ALA A 3 -6.29 25.72 -28.71
C ALA A 3 -6.48 24.76 -27.52
N PHE A 4 -6.33 23.44 -27.75
CA PHE A 4 -6.44 22.45 -26.67
C PHE A 4 -5.23 22.50 -25.73
N LEU A 5 -4.03 22.74 -26.27
CA LEU A 5 -2.83 22.95 -25.45
C LEU A 5 -2.92 24.23 -24.60
N GLN A 6 -3.52 25.29 -25.15
CA GLN A 6 -3.80 26.51 -24.36
C GLN A 6 -4.79 26.22 -23.22
N LEU A 7 -5.86 25.46 -23.50
CA LEU A 7 -6.82 25.03 -22.47
C LEU A 7 -6.15 24.19 -21.38
N LEU A 8 -5.32 23.20 -21.74
CA LEU A 8 -4.55 22.41 -20.79
C LEU A 8 -3.67 23.28 -19.89
N ARG A 9 -2.96 24.26 -20.47
CA ARG A 9 -2.12 25.19 -19.68
C ARG A 9 -2.96 26.04 -18.72
N VAL A 10 -4.14 26.47 -19.13
CA VAL A 10 -5.06 27.23 -18.27
C VAL A 10 -5.56 26.36 -17.12
N GLU A 11 -6.04 25.14 -17.41
CA GLU A 11 -6.51 24.20 -16.38
C GLU A 11 -5.39 23.79 -15.42
N LEU A 12 -4.17 23.57 -15.92
CA LEU A 12 -3.01 23.29 -15.08
C LEU A 12 -2.70 24.46 -14.14
N ARG A 13 -2.71 25.71 -14.64
CA ARG A 13 -2.53 26.88 -13.78
C ARG A 13 -3.64 27.00 -12.74
N ARG A 14 -4.89 26.71 -13.10
CA ARG A 14 -6.02 26.71 -12.17
C ARG A 14 -5.83 25.64 -11.09
N TYR A 15 -5.42 24.43 -11.47
CA TYR A 15 -5.14 23.33 -10.56
C TYR A 15 -4.02 23.72 -9.57
N LEU A 16 -2.87 24.17 -10.07
CA LEU A 16 -1.71 24.52 -9.25
C LEU A 16 -1.90 25.76 -8.37
N ARG A 17 -2.75 26.72 -8.76
CA ARG A 17 -3.02 27.95 -8.00
C ARG A 17 -4.13 27.78 -6.97
N ARG A 18 -4.76 26.61 -6.91
CA ARG A 18 -5.88 26.36 -6.01
C ARG A 18 -5.36 26.05 -4.62
N ARG A 19 -5.64 26.94 -3.65
CA ARG A 19 -5.19 26.77 -2.25
C ARG A 19 -5.49 25.39 -1.66
N ALA A 20 -6.71 24.89 -1.84
CA ALA A 20 -7.08 23.57 -1.32
C ALA A 20 -6.28 22.42 -1.96
N VAL A 21 -5.99 22.50 -3.27
CA VAL A 21 -5.11 21.52 -3.94
C VAL A 21 -3.68 21.68 -3.44
N GLN A 22 -3.18 22.90 -3.25
CA GLN A 22 -1.85 23.15 -2.71
C GLN A 22 -1.68 22.57 -1.30
N LEU A 23 -2.68 22.67 -0.43
CA LEU A 23 -2.67 22.06 0.90
C LEU A 23 -2.63 20.53 0.81
N LEU A 24 -3.43 19.93 -0.08
CA LEU A 24 -3.40 18.49 -0.32
C LEU A 24 -2.05 18.04 -0.89
N MET A 25 -1.47 18.79 -1.82
CA MET A 25 -0.14 18.52 -2.36
C MET A 25 0.95 18.65 -1.29
N ALA A 26 0.83 19.60 -0.36
CA ALA A 26 1.73 19.70 0.78
C ALA A 26 1.59 18.48 1.70
N ALA A 27 0.37 18.01 1.95
CA ALA A 27 0.12 16.78 2.69
C ALA A 27 0.71 15.54 1.99
N CYS A 28 0.65 15.47 0.65
CA CYS A 28 1.28 14.39 -0.12
C CYS A 28 2.80 14.33 0.07
N VAL A 29 3.45 15.43 0.46
CA VAL A 29 4.88 15.45 0.78
C VAL A 29 5.11 15.21 2.26
N ALA A 30 4.30 15.83 3.12
CA ALA A 30 4.46 15.76 4.57
C ALA A 30 4.23 14.34 5.11
N VAL A 31 3.21 13.63 4.63
CA VAL A 31 2.88 12.29 5.13
C VAL A 31 4.00 11.27 4.83
N PRO A 32 4.50 11.13 3.59
CA PRO A 32 5.59 10.21 3.30
C PRO A 32 6.91 10.61 3.97
N LEU A 33 7.13 11.91 4.18
CA LEU A 33 8.28 12.38 4.95
C LEU A 33 8.21 11.89 6.40
N VAL A 34 7.06 12.08 7.06
CA VAL A 34 6.87 11.62 8.44
C VAL A 34 7.01 10.10 8.53
N ILE A 35 6.36 9.35 7.65
CA ILE A 35 6.48 7.89 7.61
C ILE A 35 7.94 7.48 7.40
N GLY A 36 8.63 8.05 6.42
CA GLY A 36 10.02 7.72 6.14
C GLY A 36 10.96 8.05 7.31
N VAL A 37 10.75 9.17 8.00
CA VAL A 37 11.53 9.52 9.20
C VAL A 37 11.27 8.50 10.32
N VAL A 38 10.01 8.14 10.58
CA VAL A 38 9.66 7.14 11.59
C VAL A 38 10.30 5.79 11.23
N THR A 39 10.14 5.32 9.99
CA THR A 39 10.77 4.08 9.50
C THR A 39 12.29 4.10 9.67
N ILE A 40 12.97 5.21 9.38
CA ILE A 40 14.43 5.31 9.55
C ILE A 40 14.84 5.21 11.02
N LEU A 41 14.08 5.84 11.93
CA LEU A 41 14.37 5.85 13.36
C LEU A 41 14.05 4.50 14.01
N ASP A 42 12.94 3.88 13.65
CA ASP A 42 12.51 2.59 14.20
C ASP A 42 13.42 1.43 13.77
N THR A 43 14.18 1.61 12.68
CA THR A 43 15.12 0.62 12.14
C THR A 43 16.58 0.99 12.37
N GLU A 44 16.86 1.89 13.32
CA GLU A 44 18.22 2.30 13.66
C GLU A 44 18.98 1.14 14.33
N PRO A 45 20.17 0.76 13.83
CA PRO A 45 20.96 -0.30 14.46
C PRO A 45 21.32 0.07 15.91
N PRO A 46 21.23 -0.88 16.85
CA PRO A 46 21.60 -0.62 18.24
C PRO A 46 23.08 -0.26 18.37
N SER A 47 23.38 0.56 19.37
CA SER A 47 24.75 0.93 19.74
C SER A 47 25.53 -0.25 20.34
N ASP A 48 26.86 -0.20 20.31
CA ASP A 48 27.73 -1.23 20.93
C ASP A 48 27.37 -1.49 22.41
N THR A 49 26.91 -0.46 23.12
CA THR A 49 26.46 -0.59 24.52
C THR A 49 25.12 -1.30 24.65
N GLU A 50 24.20 -1.08 23.71
CA GLU A 50 22.92 -1.78 23.67
C GLU A 50 23.11 -3.23 23.24
N ILE A 51 24.00 -3.49 22.27
CA ILE A 51 24.37 -4.86 21.86
C ILE A 51 24.94 -5.62 23.06
N ALA A 52 25.88 -5.02 23.81
CA ALA A 52 26.44 -5.67 25.00
C ALA A 52 25.39 -5.96 26.09
N LEU A 53 24.39 -5.08 26.24
CA LEU A 53 23.27 -5.30 27.16
C LEU A 53 22.38 -6.45 26.68
N ILE A 54 22.03 -6.46 25.39
CA ILE A 54 21.23 -7.50 24.75
C ILE A 54 21.95 -8.86 24.85
N GLU A 55 23.27 -8.89 24.65
CA GLU A 55 24.08 -10.09 24.84
C GLU A 55 24.03 -10.61 26.28
N ASP A 56 24.07 -9.73 27.28
CA ASP A 56 24.00 -10.11 28.69
C ASP A 56 22.59 -10.65 29.04
N GLU A 57 21.54 -9.97 28.57
CA GLU A 57 20.16 -10.42 28.73
C GLU A 57 19.90 -11.75 28.00
N ALA A 58 20.41 -11.93 26.79
CA ALA A 58 20.29 -13.18 26.04
C ALA A 58 21.00 -14.33 26.76
N LYS A 59 22.21 -14.11 27.30
CA LYS A 59 22.93 -15.12 28.12
C LYS A 59 22.15 -15.47 29.39
N ALA A 60 21.57 -14.48 30.06
CA ALA A 60 20.77 -14.70 31.26
C ALA A 60 19.47 -15.48 30.95
N ASN A 61 18.75 -15.10 29.89
CA ASN A 61 17.53 -15.78 29.46
C ASN A 61 17.82 -17.21 29.02
N ARG A 62 18.90 -17.42 28.28
CA ARG A 62 19.36 -18.76 27.89
C ARG A 62 19.69 -19.63 29.09
N GLN A 63 20.40 -19.08 30.09
CA GLN A 63 20.69 -19.82 31.30
C GLN A 63 19.40 -20.22 32.03
N ALA A 64 18.43 -19.30 32.14
CA ALA A 64 17.13 -19.60 32.73
C ALA A 64 16.36 -20.67 31.95
N GLU A 65 16.47 -20.68 30.61
CA GLU A 65 15.84 -21.69 29.76
C GLU A 65 16.52 -23.06 29.89
N LEU A 66 17.85 -23.11 29.96
CA LEU A 66 18.62 -24.33 30.23
C LEU A 66 18.28 -24.91 31.62
N ASP A 67 18.19 -24.05 32.62
CA ASP A 67 17.80 -24.43 33.98
C ASP A 67 16.37 -25.00 33.97
N TYR A 68 15.42 -24.31 33.31
CA TYR A 68 14.03 -24.76 33.18
C TYR A 68 13.92 -26.10 32.42
N CYS A 69 14.68 -26.26 31.33
CA CYS A 69 14.74 -27.51 30.56
C CYS A 69 15.30 -28.66 31.40
N THR A 70 16.36 -28.42 32.18
CA THR A 70 16.98 -29.43 33.05
C THR A 70 16.03 -29.84 34.18
N GLU A 71 15.26 -28.90 34.72
CA GLU A 71 14.24 -29.17 35.73
C GLU A 71 12.99 -29.88 35.15
N ASN A 72 12.62 -29.59 33.91
CA ASN A 72 11.38 -30.06 33.25
C ASN A 72 11.65 -30.67 31.86
N PRO A 73 12.47 -31.73 31.74
CA PRO A 73 12.89 -32.26 30.43
C PRO A 73 11.74 -32.76 29.56
N ALA A 74 10.66 -33.22 30.16
CA ALA A 74 9.49 -33.71 29.44
C ALA A 74 8.79 -32.63 28.59
N ASP A 75 8.84 -31.35 29.01
CA ASP A 75 8.23 -30.24 28.26
C ASP A 75 8.96 -29.98 26.93
N TYR A 76 10.24 -30.34 26.87
CA TYR A 76 11.09 -30.23 25.70
C TYR A 76 11.18 -31.54 24.90
N GLY A 77 10.34 -32.53 25.22
CA GLY A 77 10.34 -33.83 24.56
C GLY A 77 11.55 -34.72 24.91
N ILE A 78 12.32 -34.36 25.93
CA ILE A 78 13.48 -35.11 26.38
C ILE A 78 13.02 -36.27 27.29
N GLY A 79 13.36 -37.49 26.90
CA GLY A 79 12.96 -38.71 27.61
C GLY A 79 13.72 -38.89 28.93
N SER A 80 13.05 -39.39 29.96
CA SER A 80 13.62 -39.64 31.30
C SER A 80 14.70 -40.73 31.37
N THR A 81 15.01 -41.36 30.24
CA THR A 81 16.05 -42.39 30.09
C THR A 81 17.33 -41.86 29.42
N GLU A 82 17.40 -40.59 29.04
CA GLU A 82 18.66 -40.00 28.58
C GLU A 82 19.65 -39.89 29.74
N ASP A 83 20.85 -40.43 29.53
CA ASP A 83 21.92 -40.48 30.55
C ASP A 83 22.47 -39.09 30.90
N ASP A 84 22.24 -38.09 30.04
CA ASP A 84 22.68 -36.70 30.24
C ASP A 84 21.65 -35.68 29.70
N VAL A 85 20.65 -35.38 30.54
CA VAL A 85 19.60 -34.39 30.26
C VAL A 85 20.19 -33.00 30.00
N ALA A 86 21.28 -32.62 30.69
CA ALA A 86 21.90 -31.31 30.51
C ALA A 86 22.50 -31.17 29.10
N ALA A 87 23.23 -32.18 28.65
CA ALA A 87 23.78 -32.21 27.29
C ALA A 87 22.70 -32.31 26.19
N ALA A 88 21.51 -32.83 26.50
CA ALA A 88 20.36 -32.82 25.59
C ALA A 88 19.74 -31.41 25.50
N CYS A 89 19.53 -30.73 26.63
CA CYS A 89 19.05 -29.35 26.67
C CYS A 89 20.02 -28.38 25.97
N GLU A 90 21.33 -28.51 26.18
CA GLU A 90 22.35 -27.69 25.51
C GLU A 90 22.36 -27.84 23.98
N ARG A 91 21.98 -29.02 23.45
CA ARG A 91 21.87 -29.25 22.00
C ARG A 91 20.60 -28.65 21.40
N LEU A 92 19.54 -28.57 22.20
CA LEU A 92 18.24 -28.07 21.76
C LEU A 92 18.18 -26.54 21.83
N ILE A 93 18.76 -25.95 22.87
CA ILE A 93 18.75 -24.51 23.13
C ILE A 93 20.00 -23.88 22.51
N SER A 94 19.80 -23.17 21.39
CA SER A 94 20.85 -22.53 20.58
C SER A 94 21.76 -21.61 21.42
N ASP A 95 23.08 -21.69 21.19
CA ASP A 95 24.08 -20.72 21.69
C ASP A 95 24.28 -19.56 20.72
N ASN A 96 23.60 -19.59 19.59
CA ASN A 96 23.89 -18.65 18.53
C ASN A 96 23.26 -17.30 18.89
N PHE A 97 24.10 -16.36 19.36
CA PHE A 97 23.66 -14.98 19.56
C PHE A 97 23.08 -14.39 18.27
N ASP A 98 23.57 -14.83 17.11
CA ASP A 98 23.05 -14.38 15.83
C ASP A 98 21.55 -14.74 15.66
N ASP A 99 21.06 -15.87 16.22
CA ASP A 99 19.63 -16.22 16.21
C ASP A 99 18.79 -15.16 16.96
N TYR A 100 19.34 -14.58 18.04
CA TYR A 100 18.66 -13.52 18.80
C TYR A 100 18.61 -12.19 18.03
N THR A 101 19.64 -11.90 17.22
CA THR A 101 19.63 -10.71 16.35
C THR A 101 18.78 -10.89 15.09
N GLU A 102 18.65 -12.12 14.58
CA GLU A 102 17.86 -12.45 13.39
C GLU A 102 16.36 -12.55 13.69
N TYR A 103 15.96 -12.97 14.90
CA TYR A 103 14.56 -13.29 15.20
C TYR A 103 13.85 -12.44 16.27
N GLY A 104 14.43 -11.38 16.87
CA GLY A 104 13.61 -10.64 17.84
C GLY A 104 14.10 -9.40 18.58
N TYR A 105 15.36 -8.96 18.49
CA TYR A 105 15.80 -7.82 19.31
C TYR A 105 15.69 -6.44 18.65
N TYR A 106 15.74 -6.31 17.32
CA TYR A 106 15.52 -5.04 16.62
C TYR A 106 15.21 -5.23 15.13
N ASP A 107 14.40 -4.35 14.56
CA ASP A 107 14.09 -4.36 13.12
C ASP A 107 15.25 -3.72 12.33
N THR A 108 15.65 -4.39 11.24
CA THR A 108 16.65 -3.84 10.32
C THR A 108 15.97 -3.16 9.13
N LEU A 109 16.57 -2.08 8.62
CA LEU A 109 16.00 -1.39 7.46
C LEU A 109 16.25 -2.20 6.19
N ARG A 110 15.27 -3.01 5.78
CA ARG A 110 15.31 -3.75 4.53
C ARG A 110 14.19 -3.31 3.59
N LEU A 111 14.52 -3.07 2.32
CA LEU A 111 13.58 -2.47 1.37
C LEU A 111 12.49 -3.46 0.91
N ASP A 112 12.79 -4.75 0.89
CA ASP A 112 11.84 -5.85 0.69
C ASP A 112 10.72 -5.82 1.75
N ASP A 113 11.06 -5.77 3.03
CA ASP A 113 10.08 -5.71 4.12
C ASP A 113 9.25 -4.42 4.04
N GLN A 114 9.95 -3.29 3.83
CA GLN A 114 9.30 -1.98 3.76
C GLN A 114 8.36 -1.82 2.57
N GLN A 115 8.45 -2.64 1.53
CA GLN A 115 7.44 -2.63 0.45
C GLN A 115 6.07 -3.01 0.99
N ASN A 116 5.97 -4.01 1.86
CA ASN A 116 4.70 -4.46 2.45
C ASN A 116 4.23 -3.58 3.62
N ASP A 117 5.16 -2.87 4.26
CA ASP A 117 4.85 -2.00 5.40
C ASP A 117 4.66 -0.53 4.98
N SER A 118 5.72 0.26 5.11
CA SER A 118 5.68 1.71 4.93
C SER A 118 5.38 2.11 3.48
N GLY A 119 5.79 1.30 2.50
CA GLY A 119 5.51 1.45 1.08
C GLY A 119 4.02 1.43 0.77
N VAL A 120 3.29 0.40 1.26
CA VAL A 120 1.83 0.29 1.10
C VAL A 120 1.12 1.45 1.81
N ALA A 121 1.57 1.83 3.00
CA ALA A 121 1.01 2.96 3.75
C ALA A 121 1.13 4.27 2.95
N VAL A 122 2.33 4.60 2.47
CA VAL A 122 2.59 5.79 1.66
C VAL A 122 1.76 5.79 0.37
N ALA A 123 1.75 4.67 -0.37
CA ALA A 123 0.96 4.53 -1.59
C ALA A 123 -0.53 4.78 -1.35
N SER A 124 -1.07 4.22 -0.26
CA SER A 124 -2.47 4.36 0.13
C SER A 124 -2.83 5.81 0.48
N PHE A 125 -1.99 6.48 1.28
CA PHE A 125 -2.19 7.89 1.61
C PHE A 125 -2.13 8.80 0.38
N LEU A 126 -1.18 8.56 -0.53
CA LEU A 126 -1.10 9.31 -1.78
C LEU A 126 -2.34 9.12 -2.65
N ALA A 127 -2.85 7.89 -2.76
CA ALA A 127 -4.07 7.60 -3.50
C ALA A 127 -5.28 8.35 -2.92
N ILE A 128 -5.44 8.34 -1.59
CA ILE A 128 -6.52 9.04 -0.89
C ILE A 128 -6.39 10.57 -1.08
N LEU A 129 -5.22 11.14 -0.84
CA LEU A 129 -4.99 12.58 -0.93
C LEU A 129 -5.17 13.11 -2.35
N LEU A 130 -4.70 12.36 -3.36
CA LEU A 130 -4.85 12.75 -4.77
C LEU A 130 -6.27 12.51 -5.29
N LEU A 131 -6.99 11.51 -4.77
CA LEU A 131 -8.44 11.40 -4.94
C LEU A 131 -9.14 12.66 -4.42
N LEU A 132 -8.82 13.10 -3.20
CA LEU A 132 -9.37 14.32 -2.62
C LEU A 132 -8.98 15.57 -3.42
N ALA A 133 -7.80 15.61 -4.02
CA ALA A 133 -7.39 16.69 -4.90
C ALA A 133 -8.26 16.73 -6.18
N GLY A 134 -8.54 15.56 -6.77
CA GLY A 134 -9.44 15.41 -7.91
C GLY A 134 -10.88 15.83 -7.60
N THR A 135 -11.44 15.39 -6.47
CA THR A 135 -12.78 15.79 -6.03
C THR A 135 -12.85 17.29 -5.77
N THR A 136 -11.88 17.83 -5.02
CA THR A 136 -11.84 19.24 -4.65
C THR A 136 -11.72 20.13 -5.87
N PHE A 137 -10.82 19.82 -6.80
CA PHE A 137 -10.62 20.61 -8.02
C PHE A 137 -11.92 20.80 -8.79
N THR A 138 -12.72 19.75 -8.97
CA THR A 138 -13.98 19.86 -9.70
C THR A 138 -15.11 20.44 -8.85
N GLY A 139 -15.26 20.00 -7.60
CA GLY A 139 -16.44 20.32 -6.80
C GLY A 139 -16.59 21.81 -6.51
N HIS A 140 -15.49 22.52 -6.32
CA HIS A 140 -15.53 23.97 -6.16
C HIS A 140 -15.84 24.71 -7.47
N ASP A 141 -15.45 24.18 -8.63
CA ASP A 141 -15.82 24.81 -9.90
C ASP A 141 -17.35 24.79 -10.06
N TRP A 142 -18.01 23.72 -9.59
CA TRP A 142 -19.47 23.66 -9.47
C TRP A 142 -20.00 24.61 -8.39
N ASN A 143 -19.45 24.56 -7.18
CA ASN A 143 -19.92 25.38 -6.05
C ASN A 143 -19.82 26.89 -6.30
N SER A 144 -18.79 27.32 -7.04
CA SER A 144 -18.57 28.74 -7.38
C SER A 144 -19.29 29.19 -8.66
N GLY A 145 -19.93 28.29 -9.40
CA GLY A 145 -20.48 28.58 -10.73
C GLY A 145 -19.42 28.84 -11.81
N SER A 146 -18.13 28.58 -11.52
CA SER A 146 -17.06 28.82 -12.49
C SER A 146 -17.20 27.97 -13.76
N VAL A 147 -17.86 26.81 -13.70
CA VAL A 147 -18.08 25.95 -14.88
C VAL A 147 -18.89 26.69 -15.93
N SER A 148 -19.96 27.40 -15.55
CA SER A 148 -20.82 28.15 -16.47
C SER A 148 -20.01 29.23 -17.19
N ASN A 149 -19.17 29.98 -16.44
CA ASN A 149 -18.30 31.00 -17.03
C ASN A 149 -17.26 30.41 -17.99
N GLN A 150 -16.67 29.25 -17.69
CA GLN A 150 -15.73 28.59 -18.61
C GLN A 150 -16.39 28.21 -19.95
N LEU A 151 -17.64 27.74 -19.90
CA LEU A 151 -18.36 27.29 -21.08
C LEU A 151 -18.81 28.43 -21.99
N LEU A 152 -18.84 29.69 -21.52
CA LEU A 152 -19.01 30.86 -22.37
C LEU A 152 -17.82 31.06 -23.32
N PHE A 153 -16.60 30.79 -22.84
CA PHE A 153 -15.37 30.95 -23.63
C PHE A 153 -15.00 29.69 -24.41
N GLU A 154 -15.27 28.50 -23.87
CA GLU A 154 -15.04 27.22 -24.54
C GLU A 154 -16.32 26.37 -24.51
N PRO A 155 -17.21 26.53 -25.51
CA PRO A 155 -18.51 25.85 -25.53
C PRO A 155 -18.40 24.34 -25.77
N ARG A 156 -17.24 23.85 -26.24
CA ARG A 156 -17.04 22.42 -26.50
C ARG A 156 -16.77 21.69 -25.19
N ARG A 157 -17.84 21.37 -24.46
CA ARG A 157 -17.85 20.67 -23.16
C ARG A 157 -16.91 19.47 -23.10
N ALA A 158 -16.88 18.64 -24.15
CA ALA A 158 -15.99 17.48 -24.22
C ALA A 158 -14.50 17.85 -24.07
N ARG A 159 -14.07 19.00 -24.64
CA ARG A 159 -12.69 19.48 -24.51
C ARG A 159 -12.38 19.97 -23.10
N VAL A 160 -13.33 20.62 -22.44
CA VAL A 160 -13.17 21.08 -21.05
C VAL A 160 -13.07 19.88 -20.10
N TRP A 161 -13.96 18.90 -20.25
CA TRP A 161 -13.92 17.67 -19.45
C TRP A 161 -12.59 16.93 -19.65
N ALA A 162 -12.17 16.72 -20.90
CA ALA A 162 -10.93 16.01 -21.21
C ALA A 162 -9.68 16.76 -20.72
N ALA A 163 -9.64 18.08 -20.89
CA ALA A 163 -8.51 18.89 -20.40
C ALA A 163 -8.38 18.80 -18.88
N LYS A 164 -9.50 18.86 -18.14
CA LYS A 164 -9.50 18.73 -16.67
C LYS A 164 -9.11 17.32 -16.23
N ALA A 165 -9.64 16.28 -16.86
CA ALA A 165 -9.27 14.89 -16.59
C ALA A 165 -7.76 14.69 -16.79
N LEU A 166 -7.21 15.13 -17.93
CA LEU A 166 -5.78 15.03 -18.21
C LEU A 166 -4.91 15.80 -17.21
N VAL A 167 -5.33 17.00 -16.80
CA VAL A 167 -4.58 17.80 -15.81
C VAL A 167 -4.59 17.13 -14.44
N VAL A 168 -5.75 16.63 -13.98
CA VAL A 168 -5.86 15.96 -12.68
C VAL A 168 -5.08 14.65 -12.68
N THR A 169 -5.32 13.78 -13.67
CA THR A 169 -4.65 12.48 -13.76
C THR A 169 -3.15 12.62 -14.02
N GLY A 170 -2.75 13.47 -14.96
CA GLY A 170 -1.33 13.68 -15.27
C GLY A 170 -0.58 14.39 -14.14
N GLY A 171 -1.21 15.36 -13.48
CA GLY A 171 -0.65 16.03 -12.31
C GLY A 171 -0.46 15.06 -11.13
N ALA A 172 -1.47 14.23 -10.85
CA ALA A 172 -1.39 13.19 -9.83
C ALA A 172 -0.32 12.15 -10.14
N LEU A 173 -0.24 11.66 -11.38
CA LEU A 173 0.77 10.69 -11.81
C LEU A 173 2.19 11.22 -11.60
N VAL A 174 2.48 12.43 -12.09
CA VAL A 174 3.80 13.04 -11.97
C VAL A 174 4.14 13.29 -10.50
N ALA A 175 3.20 13.84 -9.72
CA ALA A 175 3.42 14.09 -8.31
C ALA A 175 3.71 12.81 -7.52
N ALA A 176 2.87 11.79 -7.67
CA ALA A 176 3.04 10.52 -6.98
C ALA A 176 4.32 9.80 -7.43
N ALA A 177 4.65 9.80 -8.72
CA ALA A 177 5.89 9.20 -9.21
C ALA A 177 7.13 9.89 -8.62
N VAL A 178 7.16 11.22 -8.58
CA VAL A 178 8.27 11.98 -7.98
C VAL A 178 8.37 11.70 -6.48
N ILE A 179 7.24 11.70 -5.76
CA ILE A 179 7.23 11.49 -4.31
C ILE A 179 7.65 10.06 -3.97
N MET A 180 7.09 9.04 -4.64
CA MET A 180 7.46 7.64 -4.42
C MET A 180 8.92 7.37 -4.78
N SER A 181 9.42 7.92 -5.89
CA SER A 181 10.84 7.77 -6.24
C SER A 181 11.75 8.47 -5.24
N ALA A 182 11.37 9.65 -4.73
CA ALA A 182 12.14 10.32 -3.68
C ALA A 182 12.12 9.54 -2.35
N TYR A 183 10.95 9.01 -1.97
CA TYR A 183 10.78 8.18 -0.78
C TYR A 183 11.73 6.97 -0.81
N TRP A 184 11.67 6.17 -1.88
CA TRP A 184 12.53 4.99 -2.03
C TRP A 184 13.99 5.33 -2.22
N ALA A 185 14.32 6.43 -2.89
CA ALA A 185 15.71 6.88 -3.00
C ALA A 185 16.30 7.24 -1.64
N VAL A 186 15.53 7.89 -0.75
CA VAL A 186 15.98 8.22 0.60
C VAL A 186 16.17 6.96 1.43
N LEU A 187 15.19 6.05 1.45
CA LEU A 187 15.33 4.78 2.18
C LEU A 187 16.49 3.93 1.63
N GLY A 188 16.64 3.85 0.31
CA GLY A 188 17.75 3.15 -0.33
C GLY A 188 19.12 3.74 0.03
N LEU A 189 19.24 5.07 0.15
CA LEU A 189 20.46 5.72 0.62
C LEU A 189 20.78 5.36 2.08
N VAL A 190 19.76 5.32 2.95
CA VAL A 190 19.93 4.95 4.35
C VAL A 190 20.29 3.47 4.49
N ALA A 191 19.57 2.58 3.80
CA ALA A 191 19.86 1.15 3.78
C ALA A 191 21.27 0.87 3.24
N HIS A 192 21.69 1.58 2.19
CA HIS A 192 23.07 1.48 1.69
C HIS A 192 24.09 1.94 2.73
N SER A 193 23.82 3.03 3.47
CA SER A 193 24.71 3.51 4.53
C SER A 193 24.78 2.58 5.75
N ARG A 194 23.79 1.70 5.90
CA ARG A 194 23.70 0.68 6.96
C ARG A 194 24.15 -0.71 6.46
N ASP A 195 24.65 -0.81 5.22
CA ASP A 195 25.02 -2.07 4.57
C ASP A 195 23.89 -3.13 4.52
N THR A 196 22.62 -2.70 4.57
CA THR A 196 21.44 -3.58 4.51
C THR A 196 20.77 -3.63 3.13
N LEU A 197 21.24 -2.83 2.17
CA LEU A 197 20.66 -2.79 0.83
C LEU A 197 21.14 -3.97 -0.02
N ALA A 198 20.24 -4.91 -0.35
CA ALA A 198 20.56 -6.01 -1.24
C ALA A 198 20.49 -5.59 -2.73
N THR A 199 21.06 -6.44 -3.58
CA THR A 199 21.12 -6.18 -5.03
C THR A 199 19.75 -6.41 -5.66
N GLY A 200 19.11 -5.34 -6.11
CA GLY A 200 17.81 -5.40 -6.79
C GLY A 200 16.71 -4.67 -6.03
N ASP A 201 16.76 -4.65 -4.71
CA ASP A 201 15.68 -4.15 -3.84
C ASP A 201 15.26 -2.71 -4.17
N LEU A 202 16.23 -1.83 -4.44
CA LEU A 202 15.92 -0.45 -4.80
C LEU A 202 15.13 -0.36 -6.12
N LEU A 203 15.46 -1.20 -7.10
CA LEU A 203 14.74 -1.23 -8.36
C LEU A 203 13.32 -1.77 -8.15
N ASP A 204 13.15 -2.82 -7.36
CA ASP A 204 11.85 -3.43 -7.07
C ASP A 204 10.94 -2.45 -6.32
N ALA A 205 11.50 -1.77 -5.32
CA ALA A 205 10.84 -0.69 -4.58
C ALA A 205 10.45 0.49 -5.49
N LEU A 206 11.32 0.90 -6.43
CA LEU A 206 10.99 1.93 -7.42
C LEU A 206 9.86 1.49 -8.36
N GLN A 207 9.85 0.22 -8.79
CA GLN A 207 8.76 -0.34 -9.61
C GLN A 207 7.44 -0.34 -8.84
N MET A 208 7.44 -0.70 -7.55
CA MET A 208 6.28 -0.56 -6.65
C MET A 208 5.83 0.90 -6.56
N GLY A 209 6.78 1.83 -6.43
CA GLY A 209 6.52 3.26 -6.45
C GLY A 209 5.82 3.75 -7.72
N TRP A 210 6.22 3.26 -8.89
CA TRP A 210 5.60 3.65 -10.16
C TRP A 210 4.22 3.02 -10.37
N ARG A 211 4.01 1.77 -9.93
CA ARG A 211 2.68 1.14 -9.88
C ARG A 211 1.74 1.94 -8.99
N SER A 212 2.21 2.29 -7.78
CA SER A 212 1.49 3.14 -6.82
C SER A 212 1.15 4.52 -7.39
N ALA A 213 2.05 5.11 -8.19
CA ALA A 213 1.77 6.37 -8.87
C ALA A 213 0.63 6.23 -9.91
N GLY A 214 0.56 5.11 -10.62
CA GLY A 214 -0.55 4.77 -11.50
C GLY A 214 -1.88 4.65 -10.74
N VAL A 215 -1.86 3.95 -9.60
CA VAL A 215 -3.01 3.82 -8.69
C VAL A 215 -3.48 5.19 -8.19
N ALA A 216 -2.57 6.04 -7.73
CA ALA A 216 -2.92 7.37 -7.24
C ALA A 216 -3.48 8.29 -8.35
N ALA A 217 -2.97 8.16 -9.58
CA ALA A 217 -3.52 8.86 -10.74
C ALA A 217 -4.94 8.39 -11.09
N ALA A 218 -5.20 7.08 -11.00
CA ALA A 218 -6.53 6.50 -11.18
C ALA A 218 -7.50 6.96 -10.06
N ALA A 219 -7.03 7.04 -8.82
CA ALA A 219 -7.81 7.54 -7.69
C ALA A 219 -8.17 9.04 -7.85
N ALA A 220 -7.22 9.86 -8.32
CA ALA A 220 -7.47 11.27 -8.67
C ALA A 220 -8.52 11.40 -9.79
N LEU A 221 -8.43 10.54 -10.82
CA LEU A 221 -9.43 10.49 -11.89
C LEU A 221 -10.79 10.07 -11.35
N LEU A 222 -10.85 9.05 -10.48
CA LEU A 222 -12.08 8.59 -9.84
C LEU A 222 -12.78 9.74 -9.08
N GLY A 223 -12.03 10.45 -8.25
CA GLY A 223 -12.52 11.63 -7.54
C GLY A 223 -13.06 12.69 -8.49
N PHE A 224 -12.31 12.98 -9.57
CA PHE A 224 -12.75 13.91 -10.61
C PHE A 224 -14.06 13.48 -11.30
N VAL A 225 -14.16 12.23 -11.75
CA VAL A 225 -15.32 11.76 -12.54
C VAL A 225 -16.57 11.69 -11.69
N LEU A 226 -16.47 11.22 -10.45
CA LEU A 226 -17.61 11.16 -9.52
C LEU A 226 -18.08 12.57 -9.14
N THR A 227 -17.16 13.49 -8.88
CA THR A 227 -17.55 14.88 -8.60
C THR A 227 -18.12 15.59 -9.82
N MET A 228 -17.65 15.30 -11.04
CA MET A 228 -18.30 15.78 -12.25
C MET A 228 -19.72 15.21 -12.43
N LEU A 229 -19.92 13.94 -12.06
CA LEU A 229 -21.20 13.24 -12.18
C LEU A 229 -22.24 13.78 -11.18
N PHE A 230 -21.86 13.91 -9.91
CA PHE A 230 -22.72 14.37 -8.83
C PHE A 230 -22.79 15.89 -8.69
N ARG A 231 -21.82 16.62 -9.24
CA ARG A 231 -21.67 18.08 -9.09
C ARG A 231 -21.54 18.53 -7.63
N SER A 232 -21.06 17.65 -6.75
CA SER A 232 -20.91 17.89 -5.32
C SER A 232 -19.74 17.08 -4.76
N THR A 233 -18.85 17.76 -4.02
CA THR A 233 -17.78 17.09 -3.25
C THR A 233 -18.37 16.24 -2.13
N VAL A 234 -19.35 16.77 -1.40
CA VAL A 234 -20.01 16.08 -0.28
C VAL A 234 -20.66 14.78 -0.75
N ALA A 235 -21.40 14.83 -1.87
CA ALA A 235 -22.02 13.62 -2.42
C ALA A 235 -20.96 12.59 -2.86
N THR A 236 -19.86 13.06 -3.48
CA THR A 236 -18.77 12.16 -3.91
C THR A 236 -18.11 11.47 -2.73
N ILE A 237 -17.72 12.24 -1.71
CA ILE A 237 -17.07 11.71 -0.51
C ILE A 237 -18.02 10.78 0.24
N GLY A 238 -19.30 11.15 0.38
CA GLY A 238 -20.30 10.31 1.04
C GLY A 238 -20.51 8.97 0.34
N VAL A 239 -20.55 8.96 -1.00
CA VAL A 239 -20.65 7.70 -1.78
C VAL A 239 -19.40 6.85 -1.62
N LEU A 240 -18.21 7.45 -1.69
CA LEU A 240 -16.95 6.72 -1.55
C LEU A 240 -16.78 6.12 -0.14
N LEU A 241 -17.05 6.90 0.90
CA LEU A 241 -17.02 6.43 2.30
C LEU A 241 -18.10 5.37 2.56
N GLY A 242 -19.31 5.58 2.03
CA GLY A 242 -20.37 4.60 2.11
C GLY A 242 -19.97 3.28 1.43
N ALA A 243 -19.38 3.34 0.25
CA ALA A 243 -18.90 2.17 -0.47
C ALA A 243 -17.72 1.48 0.24
N SER A 244 -16.80 2.22 0.84
CA SER A 244 -15.64 1.63 1.52
C SER A 244 -16.03 0.94 2.83
N VAL A 245 -16.91 1.56 3.64
CA VAL A 245 -17.30 1.02 4.94
C VAL A 245 -18.41 -0.01 4.80
N ALA A 246 -19.49 0.31 4.09
CA ALA A 246 -20.60 -0.61 3.94
C ALA A 246 -20.25 -1.73 2.96
N GLY A 247 -19.42 -1.49 1.95
CA GLY A 247 -19.04 -2.51 0.97
C GLY A 247 -18.32 -3.69 1.60
N SER A 248 -17.27 -3.45 2.39
CA SER A 248 -16.52 -4.53 3.05
C SER A 248 -17.38 -5.30 4.06
N LEU A 249 -18.14 -4.59 4.90
CA LEU A 249 -19.04 -5.20 5.88
C LEU A 249 -20.15 -6.02 5.22
N LEU A 250 -20.75 -5.50 4.13
CA LEU A 250 -21.80 -6.20 3.40
C LEU A 250 -21.24 -7.44 2.72
N LEU A 251 -20.09 -7.35 2.04
CA LEU A 251 -19.45 -8.48 1.36
C LEU A 251 -19.13 -9.61 2.35
N ALA A 252 -18.57 -9.26 3.52
CA ALA A 252 -18.31 -10.21 4.59
C ALA A 252 -19.61 -10.85 5.11
N ALA A 253 -20.65 -10.04 5.36
CA ALA A 253 -21.92 -10.52 5.91
C ALA A 253 -22.68 -11.49 4.98
N ILE A 254 -22.51 -11.36 3.66
CA ILE A 254 -23.16 -12.24 2.67
C ILE A 254 -22.25 -13.37 2.17
N GLY A 255 -21.06 -13.54 2.77
CA GLY A 255 -20.11 -14.59 2.40
C GLY A 255 -19.57 -14.47 0.98
N VAL A 256 -19.45 -13.25 0.45
CA VAL A 256 -18.85 -13.03 -0.87
C VAL A 256 -17.32 -13.05 -0.72
N SER A 257 -16.68 -13.85 -1.57
CA SER A 257 -15.22 -13.99 -1.65
C SER A 257 -14.47 -12.64 -1.58
N GLU A 258 -13.40 -12.61 -0.78
CA GLU A 258 -12.56 -11.43 -0.58
C GLU A 258 -11.89 -10.91 -1.87
N ARG A 259 -11.84 -11.73 -2.93
CA ARG A 259 -11.41 -11.27 -4.26
C ARG A 259 -12.19 -10.06 -4.78
N TRP A 260 -13.41 -9.84 -4.28
CA TRP A 260 -14.25 -8.70 -4.67
C TRP A 260 -14.08 -7.49 -3.73
N ASN A 261 -13.26 -7.61 -2.69
CA ASN A 261 -12.95 -6.51 -1.79
C ASN A 261 -12.09 -5.47 -2.52
N PRO A 262 -12.53 -4.19 -2.59
CA PRO A 262 -11.74 -3.13 -3.23
C PRO A 262 -10.35 -2.94 -2.62
N ALA A 263 -10.18 -3.22 -1.31
CA ALA A 263 -8.88 -3.11 -0.65
C ALA A 263 -7.88 -4.16 -1.16
N VAL A 264 -8.30 -5.43 -1.29
CA VAL A 264 -7.47 -6.52 -1.83
C VAL A 264 -7.05 -6.22 -3.27
N ASN A 265 -7.99 -5.75 -4.11
CA ASN A 265 -7.67 -5.38 -5.49
C ASN A 265 -6.73 -4.15 -5.56
N LEU A 266 -6.85 -3.21 -4.63
CA LEU A 266 -5.94 -2.06 -4.55
C LEU A 266 -4.52 -2.52 -4.21
N LEU A 267 -4.37 -3.41 -3.23
CA LEU A 267 -3.10 -4.01 -2.86
C LEU A 267 -2.48 -4.78 -4.02
N ALA A 268 -3.25 -5.61 -4.72
CA ALA A 268 -2.79 -6.34 -5.90
C ALA A 268 -2.22 -5.42 -7.01
N LEU A 269 -2.75 -4.20 -7.17
CA LEU A 269 -2.19 -3.22 -8.11
C LEU A 269 -0.88 -2.59 -7.62
N ILE A 270 -0.79 -2.36 -6.31
CA ILE A 270 0.38 -1.76 -5.67
C ILE A 270 1.52 -2.77 -5.67
N ASP A 271 1.25 -4.03 -5.30
CA ASP A 271 2.22 -5.09 -5.08
C ASP A 271 2.38 -6.10 -6.24
N ASN A 272 1.66 -5.88 -7.36
CA ASN A 272 1.76 -6.67 -8.59
C ASN A 272 1.26 -8.12 -8.40
N GLY A 273 0.21 -8.25 -7.61
CA GLY A 273 -0.32 -9.49 -7.09
C GLY A 273 -0.54 -9.35 -5.59
N THR A 274 -1.49 -10.08 -5.05
CA THR A 274 -1.61 -10.30 -3.60
C THR A 274 -2.34 -11.60 -3.38
N THR A 275 -2.13 -12.24 -2.24
CA THR A 275 -2.97 -13.37 -1.82
C THR A 275 -4.06 -12.92 -0.86
N TYR A 276 -5.10 -13.74 -0.74
CA TYR A 276 -6.13 -13.61 0.28
C TYR A 276 -6.53 -14.99 0.79
N TYR A 277 -6.95 -15.07 2.04
CA TYR A 277 -7.36 -16.33 2.65
C TYR A 277 -8.73 -16.79 2.13
N SER A 278 -8.84 -18.07 1.81
CA SER A 278 -10.07 -18.71 1.33
C SER A 278 -10.20 -20.13 1.84
N GLU A 279 -11.24 -20.39 2.62
CA GLU A 279 -11.54 -21.73 3.14
C GLU A 279 -11.73 -22.77 2.01
N ASP A 280 -12.31 -22.34 0.88
CA ASP A 280 -12.50 -23.20 -0.30
C ASP A 280 -11.19 -23.66 -0.96
N ALA A 281 -10.07 -22.99 -0.67
CA ALA A 281 -8.75 -23.31 -1.20
C ALA A 281 -7.95 -24.24 -0.27
N CYS A 282 -8.45 -24.51 0.93
CA CYS A 282 -7.78 -25.40 1.86
C CYS A 282 -7.70 -26.84 1.30
N PRO A 283 -6.51 -27.46 1.27
CA PRO A 283 -6.39 -28.88 0.96
C PRO A 283 -7.25 -29.72 1.90
N THR A 284 -7.91 -30.74 1.36
CA THR A 284 -8.78 -31.64 2.15
C THR A 284 -8.02 -32.79 2.83
N GLY A 285 -6.68 -32.71 2.85
CA GLY A 285 -5.81 -33.66 3.53
C GLY A 285 -4.34 -33.27 3.41
N PRO A 286 -3.46 -33.90 4.20
CA PRO A 286 -2.02 -33.70 4.08
C PRO A 286 -1.51 -34.11 2.70
N GLU A 287 -0.75 -33.24 2.04
CA GLU A 287 -0.01 -33.61 0.84
C GLU A 287 1.33 -34.24 1.27
N VAL A 288 1.64 -35.43 0.72
CA VAL A 288 2.92 -36.11 0.97
C VAL A 288 3.98 -35.44 0.10
N ILE A 289 5.01 -34.88 0.72
CA ILE A 289 6.20 -34.42 -0.02
C ILE A 289 6.89 -35.66 -0.60
N GLU A 290 6.77 -35.88 -1.92
CA GLU A 290 7.49 -36.96 -2.60
C GLU A 290 9.01 -36.74 -2.46
N GLY A 291 9.66 -37.54 -1.61
CA GLY A 291 11.12 -37.56 -1.45
C GLY A 291 11.67 -37.11 -0.10
N ASP A 292 10.81 -36.74 0.86
CA ASP A 292 11.24 -36.42 2.23
C ASP A 292 11.18 -37.67 3.13
N PRO A 293 12.30 -38.14 3.73
CA PRO A 293 12.33 -39.30 4.61
C PRO A 293 11.57 -39.13 5.93
N ASP A 294 11.20 -37.91 6.32
CA ASP A 294 10.57 -37.60 7.62
C ASP A 294 9.03 -37.45 7.57
N GLU A 295 8.38 -37.75 6.43
CA GLU A 295 6.92 -37.56 6.24
C GLU A 295 6.44 -36.16 6.70
N THR A 296 7.21 -35.11 6.38
CA THR A 296 6.82 -33.74 6.74
C THR A 296 5.55 -33.35 6.00
N TYR A 297 4.48 -33.10 6.74
CA TYR A 297 3.23 -32.60 6.18
C TYR A 297 3.37 -31.10 5.86
N SER A 298 3.36 -30.73 4.58
CA SER A 298 3.16 -29.33 4.18
C SER A 298 1.67 -29.03 4.23
N TYR A 299 1.27 -28.12 5.13
CA TYR A 299 -0.05 -27.49 5.03
C TYR A 299 0.06 -26.42 3.95
N ASP A 300 -0.34 -26.76 2.72
CA ASP A 300 -0.45 -25.75 1.67
C ASP A 300 -1.37 -24.63 2.18
N SER A 301 -0.91 -23.39 2.07
CA SER A 301 -1.62 -22.23 2.62
C SER A 301 -3.00 -22.13 1.97
N CYS A 302 -4.06 -21.90 2.75
CA CYS A 302 -5.42 -21.67 2.26
C CYS A 302 -5.56 -20.30 1.57
N GLU A 303 -4.70 -20.00 0.61
CA GLU A 303 -4.55 -18.70 -0.01
C GLU A 303 -4.85 -18.78 -1.50
N LEU A 304 -5.54 -17.77 -2.02
CA LEU A 304 -5.77 -17.58 -3.44
C LEU A 304 -5.15 -16.27 -3.89
N GLU A 305 -4.60 -16.27 -5.10
CA GLU A 305 -3.98 -15.09 -5.69
C GLU A 305 -5.02 -14.20 -6.40
N VAL A 306 -4.88 -12.89 -6.22
CA VAL A 306 -5.45 -11.85 -7.08
C VAL A 306 -4.33 -11.25 -7.90
N THR A 307 -4.32 -11.52 -9.20
CA THR A 307 -3.28 -11.01 -10.09
C THR A 307 -3.44 -9.50 -10.35
N PHE A 308 -2.35 -8.84 -10.75
CA PHE A 308 -2.39 -7.45 -11.22
C PHE A 308 -3.43 -7.23 -12.34
N SER A 309 -3.59 -8.21 -13.22
CA SER A 309 -4.52 -8.13 -14.36
C SER A 309 -5.98 -8.17 -13.90
N ASP A 310 -6.30 -9.07 -12.98
CA ASP A 310 -7.65 -9.19 -12.43
C ASP A 310 -8.05 -7.93 -11.67
N ALA A 311 -7.14 -7.42 -10.83
CA ALA A 311 -7.34 -6.18 -10.11
C ALA A 311 -7.49 -4.97 -11.04
N SER A 312 -6.71 -4.92 -12.12
CA SER A 312 -6.80 -3.87 -13.15
C SER A 312 -8.15 -3.90 -13.86
N LEU A 313 -8.66 -5.08 -14.20
CA LEU A 313 -9.98 -5.23 -14.83
C LEU A 313 -11.10 -4.85 -13.85
N TYR A 314 -11.00 -5.29 -12.60
CA TYR A 314 -11.97 -4.99 -11.56
C TYR A 314 -12.08 -3.47 -11.33
N LEU A 315 -11.01 -2.82 -10.86
CA LEU A 315 -11.03 -1.38 -10.56
C LEU A 315 -11.17 -0.52 -11.82
N GLY A 316 -10.54 -0.93 -12.92
CA GLY A 316 -10.61 -0.25 -14.21
C GLY A 316 -12.03 -0.22 -14.77
N SER A 317 -12.83 -1.27 -14.56
CA SER A 317 -14.23 -1.31 -15.01
C SER A 317 -15.08 -0.24 -14.32
N PHE A 318 -14.97 -0.07 -13.00
CA PHE A 318 -15.68 0.97 -12.26
C PHE A 318 -15.27 2.37 -12.71
N LEU A 319 -13.96 2.58 -12.91
CA LEU A 319 -13.44 3.86 -13.39
C LEU A 319 -13.94 4.17 -14.81
N LEU A 320 -13.98 3.17 -15.69
CA LEU A 320 -14.47 3.32 -17.05
C LEU A 320 -15.97 3.61 -17.09
N VAL A 321 -16.78 2.85 -16.36
CA VAL A 321 -18.23 3.06 -16.26
C VAL A 321 -18.54 4.43 -15.66
N GLY A 322 -17.89 4.78 -14.55
CA GLY A 322 -18.03 6.09 -13.90
C GLY A 322 -17.58 7.24 -14.80
N GLY A 323 -16.47 7.06 -15.54
CA GLY A 323 -15.95 8.03 -16.49
C GLY A 323 -16.90 8.26 -17.67
N VAL A 324 -17.45 7.20 -18.26
CA VAL A 324 -18.45 7.29 -19.33
C VAL A 324 -19.72 7.97 -18.84
N ALA A 325 -20.25 7.56 -17.68
CA ALA A 325 -21.43 8.17 -17.07
C ALA A 325 -21.21 9.67 -16.79
N SER A 326 -20.06 10.02 -16.22
CA SER A 326 -19.64 11.40 -15.94
C SER A 326 -19.54 12.24 -17.22
N PHE A 327 -18.89 11.72 -18.26
CA PHE A 327 -18.74 12.39 -19.53
C PHE A 327 -20.08 12.62 -20.25
N VAL A 328 -20.93 11.59 -20.31
CA VAL A 328 -22.27 11.68 -20.92
C VAL A 328 -23.13 12.67 -20.14
N SER A 329 -23.12 12.61 -18.81
CA SER A 329 -23.81 13.55 -17.93
C SER A 329 -23.37 14.99 -18.19
N PHE A 330 -22.05 15.25 -18.23
CA PHE A 330 -21.51 16.59 -18.47
C PHE A 330 -21.89 17.16 -19.85
N ARG A 331 -21.96 16.29 -20.87
CA ARG A 331 -22.38 16.70 -22.22
C ARG A 331 -23.85 17.04 -22.33
N ARG A 332 -24.73 16.34 -21.61
CA ARG A 332 -26.18 16.43 -21.78
C ARG A 332 -26.89 17.31 -20.77
N ARG A 333 -26.44 17.32 -19.51
CA ARG A 333 -27.14 18.06 -18.45
C ARG A 333 -26.85 19.56 -18.54
N ASP A 334 -27.87 20.38 -18.34
CA ASP A 334 -27.72 21.82 -18.26
C ASP A 334 -26.79 22.21 -17.10
N VAL A 335 -26.08 23.31 -17.31
CA VAL A 335 -25.19 23.91 -16.32
C VAL A 335 -25.96 25.11 -15.76
N PRO A 336 -26.08 25.23 -14.43
CA PRO A 336 -26.89 26.27 -13.80
C PRO A 336 -26.38 27.69 -14.06
#